data_AF-A0A158BZJ6-F1
#
_entry.id   AF-A0A158BZJ6-F1
#
_cell.length_a   1.000
_cell.length_b   1.000
_cell.length_c   1.000
_cell.angle_alpha   90.00
_cell.angle_beta   90.00
_cell.angle_gamma   90.00
#
_symmetry.space_group_name_H-M   'P 1'
#
loop_
_entity.id
_entity.type
_entity.pdbx_description
1 polymer ?
#
loop_
_entity_poly.entity_id
_entity_poly.type
_entity_poly.pdbx_seq_one_letter_code
_entity_poly.pdbx_strand_id
1 'polypeptide(L)'
;MATGEYVSVSSQADTERAALAEEKAELENDGPHEHRELAAIYERRGLERGLADEVAHALMAHDALGAHARDELGITEITTAKPLQAALSSASSFAVGASLPLVVTTISPDRWTVPAIAGTSLLFLATLGGLAARAGGAPLMPGMLRVMFWSALSMGVASGIGNLLGAT
;
A
#
# COMPACT_ATOMS: atom_id res chain seq x y z
N MET A 1 -0.64 -14.38 -1.75
CA MET A 1 -0.62 -12.99 -2.25
C MET A 1 -2.04 -12.47 -2.49
N ALA A 2 -2.75 -12.90 -3.54
CA ALA A 2 -4.06 -12.35 -3.92
C ALA A 2 -5.13 -12.35 -2.82
N THR A 3 -5.36 -13.51 -2.19
CA THR A 3 -6.42 -13.67 -1.17
C THR A 3 -6.17 -12.81 0.06
N GLY A 4 -4.93 -12.75 0.55
CA GLY A 4 -4.58 -11.92 1.71
C GLY A 4 -4.78 -10.44 1.42
N GLU A 5 -4.35 -9.98 0.23
CA GLU A 5 -4.58 -8.61 -0.23
C GLU A 5 -6.07 -8.28 -0.34
N TYR A 6 -6.85 -9.16 -0.97
CA TYR A 6 -8.29 -8.98 -1.11
C TYR A 6 -8.97 -8.84 0.26
N VAL A 7 -8.66 -9.74 1.20
CA VAL A 7 -9.26 -9.72 2.54
C VAL A 7 -8.87 -8.45 3.30
N SER A 8 -7.59 -8.07 3.27
CA SER A 8 -7.11 -6.86 3.95
C SER A 8 -7.78 -5.59 3.41
N VAL A 9 -7.81 -5.42 2.09
CA VAL A 9 -8.39 -4.22 1.46
C VAL A 9 -9.91 -4.25 1.53
N SER A 10 -10.55 -5.44 1.55
CA SER A 10 -12.00 -5.54 1.80
C SER A 10 -12.35 -5.09 3.21
N SER A 11 -11.56 -5.51 4.21
CA SER A 11 -11.75 -5.03 5.58
C SER A 11 -11.60 -3.53 5.68
N GLN A 12 -10.62 -2.93 4.98
CA GLN A 12 -10.49 -1.48 4.89
C GLN A 12 -11.72 -0.84 4.24
N ALA A 13 -12.22 -1.40 3.14
CA ALA A 13 -13.41 -0.89 2.46
C ALA A 13 -14.66 -0.94 3.36
N ASP A 14 -14.79 -1.97 4.19
CA ASP A 14 -15.89 -2.07 5.15
C ASP A 14 -15.78 -1.01 6.26
N THR A 15 -14.57 -0.74 6.77
CA THR A 15 -14.32 0.36 7.72
C THR A 15 -14.61 1.73 7.09
N GLU A 16 -14.17 1.98 5.86
CA GLU A 16 -14.44 3.23 5.14
C GLU A 16 -15.95 3.46 4.94
N ARG A 17 -16.71 2.41 4.57
CA ARG A 17 -18.18 2.50 4.44
C ARG A 17 -18.87 2.77 5.77
N ALA A 18 -18.40 2.15 6.84
CA ALA A 18 -18.97 2.36 8.17
C ALA A 18 -18.76 3.81 8.62
N ALA A 19 -17.54 4.34 8.47
CA ALA A 19 -17.23 5.72 8.82
C ALA A 19 -18.04 6.72 7.99
N LEU A 20 -18.18 6.50 6.67
CA LEU A 20 -19.02 7.36 5.82
C LEU A 20 -20.51 7.31 6.20
N ALA A 21 -20.99 6.17 6.70
CA ALA A 21 -22.38 6.03 7.13
C ALA A 21 -22.63 6.74 8.48
N GLU A 22 -21.65 6.69 9.38
CA GLU A 22 -21.66 7.40 10.66
C GLU A 22 -21.62 8.92 10.45
N GLU A 23 -20.66 9.41 9.68
CA GLU A 23 -20.51 10.81 9.29
C GLU A 23 -21.78 11.37 8.64
N LYS A 24 -22.38 10.60 7.73
CA LYS A 24 -23.65 10.99 7.10
C LYS A 24 -24.77 11.15 8.13
N ALA A 25 -24.83 10.26 9.13
CA ALA A 25 -25.82 10.36 10.18
C ALA A 25 -25.56 11.57 11.10
N GLU A 26 -24.30 11.89 11.39
CA GLU A 26 -23.92 13.07 12.17
C GLU A 26 -24.30 14.37 11.46
N LEU A 27 -24.00 14.49 10.17
CA LEU A 27 -24.43 15.62 9.32
C LEU A 27 -25.96 15.80 9.28
N GLU A 28 -26.72 14.71 9.27
CA GLU A 28 -28.19 14.74 9.31
C GLU A 28 -28.74 15.11 10.70
N ASN A 29 -28.04 14.77 11.77
CA ASN A 29 -28.49 14.96 13.15
C ASN A 29 -28.04 16.29 13.78
N ASP A 30 -26.82 16.77 13.51
CA ASP A 30 -26.26 18.01 14.08
C ASP A 30 -25.29 18.72 13.13
N GLY A 31 -25.77 19.15 11.97
CA GLY A 31 -24.97 19.94 11.01
C GLY A 31 -24.24 21.17 11.60
N PRO A 32 -24.80 21.92 12.58
CA PRO A 32 -24.06 22.98 13.25
C PRO A 32 -22.84 22.48 14.05
N HIS A 33 -22.89 21.28 14.63
CA HIS A 33 -21.73 20.66 15.25
C HIS A 33 -20.68 20.29 14.22
N GLU A 34 -21.07 19.61 13.15
CA GLU A 34 -20.17 19.22 12.06
C GLU A 34 -19.46 20.41 11.42
N HIS A 35 -20.16 21.52 11.24
CA HIS A 35 -19.53 22.76 10.78
C HIS A 35 -18.42 23.26 11.70
N ARG A 36 -18.63 23.20 13.02
CA ARG A 36 -17.61 23.59 14.00
C ARG A 36 -16.45 22.60 14.00
N GLU A 37 -16.71 21.32 13.79
CA GLU A 37 -15.69 20.27 13.70
C GLU A 37 -14.77 20.54 12.50
N LEU A 38 -15.35 20.73 11.31
CA LEU A 38 -14.61 21.01 10.09
C LEU A 38 -13.84 22.33 10.17
N ALA A 39 -14.46 23.40 10.68
CA ALA A 39 -13.77 24.66 10.92
C ALA A 39 -12.57 24.47 11.87
N ALA A 40 -12.73 23.71 12.95
CA ALA A 40 -11.64 23.40 13.87
C ALA A 40 -10.51 22.58 13.22
N ILE A 41 -10.80 21.69 12.26
CA ILE A 41 -9.77 21.01 11.45
C ILE A 41 -8.92 22.04 10.70
N TYR A 42 -9.57 23.03 10.07
CA TYR A 42 -8.89 24.07 9.30
C TYR A 42 -8.12 25.07 10.17
N GLU A 43 -8.63 25.42 11.36
CA GLU A 43 -7.89 26.20 12.35
C GLU A 43 -6.60 25.47 12.77
N ARG A 44 -6.68 24.16 13.06
CA ARG A 44 -5.50 23.34 13.40
C ARG A 44 -4.48 23.25 12.26
N ARG A 45 -4.93 23.38 11.02
CA ARG A 45 -4.08 23.45 9.82
C ARG A 45 -3.46 24.83 9.60
N GLY A 46 -3.83 25.83 10.40
CA GLY A 46 -3.22 27.15 10.45
C GLY A 46 -4.07 28.29 9.90
N LEU A 47 -5.36 28.06 9.61
CA LEU A 47 -6.26 29.16 9.24
C LEU A 47 -6.66 29.98 10.48
N GLU A 48 -6.84 31.28 10.29
CA GLU A 48 -7.48 32.13 11.29
C GLU A 48 -8.96 31.75 11.41
N ARG A 49 -9.53 31.89 12.62
CA ARG A 49 -10.87 31.40 12.95
C ARG A 49 -11.95 31.88 11.99
N GLY A 50 -11.95 33.17 11.63
CA GLY A 50 -12.93 33.70 10.68
C GLY A 50 -12.84 33.02 9.31
N LEU A 51 -11.62 32.84 8.80
CA LEU A 51 -11.39 32.18 7.52
C LEU A 51 -11.70 30.67 7.57
N ALA A 52 -11.41 30.00 8.67
CA ALA A 52 -11.72 28.57 8.83
C ALA A 52 -13.24 28.32 8.81
N ASP A 53 -14.02 29.20 9.44
CA ASP A 53 -15.48 29.18 9.41
C ASP A 53 -16.01 29.39 7.97
N GLU A 54 -15.49 30.39 7.25
CA GLU A 54 -15.85 30.63 5.85
C GLU A 54 -15.51 29.44 4.93
N VAL A 55 -14.36 28.81 5.13
CA VAL A 55 -13.94 27.62 4.36
C VAL A 55 -14.84 26.43 4.66
N ALA A 56 -15.12 26.14 5.94
CA ALA A 56 -16.02 25.06 6.32
C ALA A 56 -17.41 25.26 5.70
N HIS A 57 -17.95 26.49 5.79
CA HIS A 57 -19.22 26.83 5.18
C HIS A 57 -19.25 26.58 3.68
N ALA A 58 -18.25 27.10 2.95
CA ALA A 58 -18.19 26.97 1.50
C ALA A 58 -18.03 25.52 1.03
N LEU A 59 -17.21 24.72 1.72
CA LEU A 59 -17.00 23.31 1.39
C LEU A 59 -18.23 22.46 1.70
N MET A 60 -18.85 22.66 2.87
CA MET A 60 -20.08 21.93 3.24
C MET A 60 -21.26 22.28 2.34
N ALA A 61 -21.36 23.54 1.89
CA ALA A 61 -22.39 23.95 0.93
C ALA A 61 -22.24 23.27 -0.45
N HIS A 62 -21.01 22.92 -0.85
CA HIS A 62 -20.75 22.20 -2.07
C HIS A 62 -20.96 20.68 -1.90
N ASP A 63 -20.32 20.09 -0.90
CA ASP A 63 -20.40 18.66 -0.57
C ASP A 63 -19.93 18.41 0.87
N ALA A 64 -20.84 18.45 1.84
CA ALA A 64 -20.51 18.24 3.25
C ALA A 64 -19.90 16.87 3.54
N LEU A 65 -20.54 15.79 3.05
CA LEU A 65 -20.02 14.45 3.27
C LEU A 65 -18.65 14.26 2.61
N GLY A 66 -18.45 14.78 1.40
CA GLY A 66 -17.15 14.73 0.74
C GLY A 66 -16.08 15.57 1.43
N ALA A 67 -16.43 16.72 2.00
CA ALA A 67 -15.53 17.57 2.76
C ALA A 67 -15.04 16.86 4.04
N HIS A 68 -15.95 16.32 4.85
CA HIS A 68 -15.59 15.56 6.04
C HIS A 68 -14.86 14.25 5.69
N ALA A 69 -15.35 13.49 4.70
CA ALA A 69 -14.67 12.29 4.23
C ALA A 69 -13.20 12.55 3.89
N ARG A 70 -12.91 13.67 3.20
CA ARG A 70 -11.55 14.04 2.82
C ARG A 70 -10.74 14.60 3.99
N ASP A 71 -11.29 15.57 4.70
CA ASP A 71 -10.52 16.41 5.62
C ASP A 71 -10.48 15.90 7.05
N GLU A 72 -11.46 15.09 7.42
CA GLU A 72 -11.56 14.41 8.72
C GLU A 72 -11.14 12.95 8.61
N LEU A 73 -11.78 12.19 7.71
CA LEU A 73 -11.56 10.73 7.60
C LEU A 73 -10.35 10.35 6.71
N GLY A 74 -9.83 11.28 5.90
CA GLY A 74 -8.72 11.01 4.97
C GLY A 74 -9.09 10.15 3.75
N ILE A 75 -10.38 9.95 3.51
CA ILE A 75 -10.95 9.18 2.40
C ILE A 75 -11.04 10.08 1.16
N THR A 76 -10.33 9.70 0.09
CA THR A 76 -10.30 10.40 -1.20
C THR A 76 -10.44 9.40 -2.34
N GLU A 77 -10.71 9.85 -3.57
CA GLU A 77 -10.79 8.96 -4.74
C GLU A 77 -9.52 8.10 -4.96
N ILE A 78 -8.36 8.65 -4.59
CA ILE A 78 -7.06 7.99 -4.73
C ILE A 78 -6.83 6.98 -3.59
N THR A 79 -7.30 7.29 -2.39
CA THR A 79 -7.10 6.46 -1.19
C THR A 79 -8.21 5.44 -0.97
N THR A 80 -9.32 5.52 -1.70
CA THR A 80 -10.46 4.59 -1.59
C THR A 80 -10.01 3.15 -1.80
N ALA A 81 -10.41 2.26 -0.88
CA ALA A 81 -10.09 0.85 -0.95
C ALA A 81 -10.69 0.16 -2.20
N LYS A 82 -9.83 -0.49 -2.99
CA LYS A 82 -10.22 -1.24 -4.22
C LYS A 82 -9.77 -2.70 -4.15
N PRO A 83 -10.52 -3.58 -3.46
CA PRO A 83 -10.04 -4.92 -3.09
C PRO A 83 -9.65 -5.80 -4.28
N LEU A 84 -10.49 -5.84 -5.32
CA LEU A 84 -10.23 -6.67 -6.49
C LEU A 84 -9.01 -6.17 -7.28
N GLN A 85 -8.87 -4.86 -7.42
CA GLN A 85 -7.72 -4.26 -8.11
C GLN A 85 -6.42 -4.57 -7.37
N ALA A 86 -6.40 -4.39 -6.04
CA ALA A 86 -5.24 -4.71 -5.20
C ALA A 86 -4.90 -6.21 -5.28
N ALA A 87 -5.89 -7.10 -5.18
CA ALA A 87 -5.68 -8.53 -5.27
C ALA A 87 -5.08 -8.97 -6.62
N LEU A 88 -5.62 -8.46 -7.73
CA LEU A 88 -5.15 -8.78 -9.09
C LEU A 88 -3.77 -8.19 -9.38
N SER A 89 -3.49 -6.97 -8.92
CA SER A 89 -2.17 -6.36 -9.08
C SER A 89 -1.11 -7.13 -8.26
N SER A 90 -1.41 -7.50 -7.02
CA SER A 90 -0.54 -8.33 -6.17
C SER A 90 -0.34 -9.73 -6.75
N ALA A 91 -1.40 -10.37 -7.26
CA ALA A 91 -1.32 -11.68 -7.91
C ALA A 91 -0.40 -11.65 -9.14
N SER A 92 -0.63 -10.68 -10.03
CA SER A 92 0.12 -10.53 -11.28
C SER A 92 1.58 -10.21 -11.02
N SER A 93 1.85 -9.28 -10.10
CA SER A 93 3.21 -8.91 -9.71
C SER A 93 3.98 -10.09 -9.11
N PHE A 94 3.32 -10.89 -8.26
CA PHE A 94 3.92 -12.09 -7.71
C PHE A 94 4.20 -13.15 -8.77
N ALA A 95 3.25 -13.41 -9.67
CA ALA A 95 3.42 -14.39 -10.74
C ALA A 95 4.56 -14.01 -11.68
N VAL A 96 4.65 -12.74 -12.08
CA VAL A 96 5.76 -12.22 -12.88
C VAL A 96 7.08 -12.32 -12.10
N GLY A 97 7.09 -11.94 -10.83
CA GLY A 97 8.26 -12.04 -9.96
C GLY A 97 8.80 -13.47 -9.84
N ALA A 98 7.91 -14.44 -9.66
CA ALA A 98 8.23 -15.86 -9.50
C ALA A 98 8.62 -16.55 -10.82
N SER A 99 8.25 -15.98 -11.97
CA SER A 99 8.52 -16.59 -13.28
C SER A 99 10.01 -16.78 -13.55
N LEU A 100 10.85 -15.80 -13.20
CA LEU A 100 12.29 -15.86 -13.46
C LEU A 100 12.97 -17.02 -12.69
N PRO A 101 12.84 -17.14 -11.36
CA PRO A 101 13.35 -18.31 -10.64
C PRO A 101 12.89 -19.63 -11.24
N LEU A 102 11.61 -19.76 -11.60
CA LEU A 102 11.07 -20.99 -12.19
C LEU A 102 11.73 -21.33 -13.53
N VAL A 103 11.88 -20.35 -14.42
CA VAL A 103 12.58 -20.54 -15.69
C VAL A 103 14.04 -20.95 -15.46
N VAL A 104 14.74 -20.27 -14.54
CA VAL A 104 16.15 -20.58 -14.23
C VAL A 104 16.29 -21.99 -13.68
N THR A 105 15.39 -22.44 -12.80
CA THR A 105 15.37 -23.82 -12.31
C THR A 105 15.24 -24.83 -13.44
N THR A 106 14.37 -24.57 -14.43
CA THR A 106 14.11 -25.54 -15.51
C THR A 106 15.26 -25.70 -16.51
N ILE A 107 16.10 -24.68 -16.68
CA ILE A 107 17.17 -24.68 -17.69
C ILE A 107 18.57 -24.88 -17.09
N SER A 108 18.73 -24.69 -15.78
CA SER A 108 20.04 -24.78 -15.11
C SER A 108 20.44 -26.23 -14.89
N PRO A 109 21.70 -26.61 -15.18
CA PRO A 109 22.23 -27.92 -14.77
C PRO A 109 22.23 -28.05 -13.25
N ASP A 110 21.93 -29.24 -12.71
CA ASP A 110 21.76 -29.51 -11.27
C ASP A 110 22.83 -28.86 -10.37
N ARG A 111 24.12 -28.97 -10.77
CA ARG A 111 25.25 -28.41 -10.02
C ARG A 111 25.21 -26.87 -9.88
N TRP A 112 24.52 -26.19 -10.78
CA TRP A 112 24.43 -24.72 -10.86
C TRP A 112 23.06 -24.19 -10.48
N THR A 113 22.04 -25.03 -10.30
CA THR A 113 20.66 -24.59 -10.10
C THR A 113 20.51 -23.61 -8.93
N VAL A 114 21.00 -23.96 -7.75
CA VAL A 114 20.92 -23.10 -6.56
C VAL A 114 21.66 -21.76 -6.75
N PRO A 115 22.96 -21.72 -7.11
CA PRO A 115 23.65 -20.44 -7.30
C PRO A 115 23.12 -19.63 -8.49
N ALA A 116 22.63 -20.27 -9.55
CA ALA A 116 22.00 -19.60 -10.68
C ALA A 116 20.71 -18.89 -10.24
N ILE A 117 19.79 -19.60 -9.57
CA ILE A 117 18.55 -19.02 -9.05
C ILE A 117 18.85 -17.84 -8.13
N ALA A 118 19.76 -18.02 -7.16
CA ALA A 118 20.10 -16.96 -6.22
C ALA A 118 20.68 -15.73 -6.93
N GLY A 119 21.66 -15.91 -7.82
CA GLY A 119 22.30 -14.82 -8.55
C GLY A 119 21.34 -14.06 -9.46
N THR A 120 20.56 -14.76 -10.27
CA THR A 120 19.58 -14.13 -11.18
C THR A 120 18.46 -13.45 -10.43
N SER A 121 17.97 -14.06 -9.33
CA SER A 121 16.91 -13.48 -8.50
C SER A 121 17.39 -12.21 -7.81
N LEU A 122 18.60 -12.19 -7.25
CA LEU A 122 19.14 -11.00 -6.61
C LEU A 122 19.34 -9.85 -7.60
N LEU A 123 19.85 -10.15 -8.81
CA LEU A 123 19.97 -9.14 -9.86
C LEU A 123 18.59 -8.58 -10.25
N PHE A 124 17.61 -9.46 -10.47
CA PHE A 124 16.26 -9.05 -10.83
C PHE A 124 15.60 -8.24 -9.72
N LEU A 125 15.70 -8.68 -8.47
CA LEU A 125 15.18 -7.96 -7.31
C LEU A 125 15.90 -6.62 -7.08
N ALA A 126 17.20 -6.53 -7.38
CA ALA A 126 17.90 -5.24 -7.39
C ALA A 126 17.28 -4.29 -8.42
N THR A 127 17.04 -4.76 -9.65
CA THR A 127 16.39 -3.92 -10.69
C THR A 127 14.99 -3.48 -10.29
N LEU A 128 14.18 -4.38 -9.72
CA LEU A 128 12.84 -4.07 -9.23
C LEU A 128 12.88 -3.10 -8.03
N GLY A 129 13.83 -3.26 -7.11
CA GLY A 129 14.03 -2.34 -5.99
C GLY A 129 14.42 -0.93 -6.43
N GLY A 130 15.26 -0.82 -7.48
CA GLY A 130 15.60 0.46 -8.10
C GLY A 130 14.41 1.08 -8.82
N LEU A 131 13.62 0.28 -9.54
CA LEU A 131 12.40 0.74 -10.22
C LEU A 131 11.34 1.22 -9.23
N ALA A 132 11.13 0.48 -8.13
CA ALA A 132 10.20 0.85 -7.08
C ALA A 132 10.64 2.15 -6.38
N ALA A 133 11.93 2.31 -6.09
CA ALA A 133 12.46 3.56 -5.54
C ALA A 133 12.21 4.74 -6.48
N ARG A 134 12.51 4.58 -7.78
CA ARG A 134 12.26 5.62 -8.79
C ARG A 134 10.78 5.96 -8.89
N ALA A 135 9.89 4.97 -8.90
CA ALA A 135 8.44 5.18 -8.96
C ALA A 135 7.91 5.93 -7.72
N GLY A 136 8.50 5.68 -6.55
CA GLY A 136 8.16 6.37 -5.29
C GLY A 136 8.91 7.69 -5.04
N GLY A 137 9.68 8.21 -6.00
CA GLY A 137 10.46 9.44 -5.84
C GLY A 137 11.65 9.32 -4.88
N ALA A 138 12.08 8.10 -4.55
CA ALA A 138 13.19 7.80 -3.64
C ALA A 138 14.51 7.55 -4.40
N PRO A 139 15.68 7.74 -3.75
CA PRO A 139 16.97 7.44 -4.37
C PRO A 139 17.11 5.94 -4.71
N LEU A 140 17.65 5.65 -5.90
CA LEU A 140 17.71 4.29 -6.44
C LEU A 140 18.57 3.36 -5.58
N MET A 141 19.80 3.74 -5.24
CA MET A 141 20.73 2.83 -4.56
C MET A 141 20.22 2.33 -3.21
N PRO A 142 19.70 3.17 -2.30
CA PRO A 142 19.09 2.68 -1.06
C PRO A 142 17.94 1.70 -1.29
N GLY A 143 17.12 1.93 -2.32
CA GLY A 143 16.05 1.01 -2.71
C GLY A 143 16.57 -0.35 -3.16
N MET A 144 17.55 -0.36 -4.06
CA MET A 144 18.20 -1.58 -4.56
C MET A 144 18.86 -2.37 -3.43
N LEU A 145 19.68 -1.70 -2.59
CA LEU A 145 20.41 -2.34 -1.50
C LEU A 145 19.48 -2.92 -0.44
N ARG A 146 18.42 -2.20 -0.06
CA ARG A 146 17.43 -2.68 0.90
C ARG A 146 16.76 -3.96 0.42
N VAL A 147 16.34 -4.00 -0.85
CA VAL A 147 15.74 -5.21 -1.43
C VAL A 147 16.76 -6.35 -1.49
N MET A 148 17.94 -6.11 -2.05
CA MET A 148 18.99 -7.13 -2.16
C MET A 148 19.38 -7.73 -0.80
N PHE A 149 19.55 -6.90 0.22
CA PHE A 149 19.92 -7.34 1.57
C PHE A 149 18.87 -8.29 2.16
N TRP A 150 17.60 -7.87 2.19
CA TRP A 150 16.54 -8.70 2.76
C TRP A 150 16.26 -9.95 1.94
N SER A 151 16.38 -9.88 0.61
CA SER A 151 16.26 -11.04 -0.26
C SER A 151 17.40 -12.04 -0.05
N ALA A 152 18.65 -11.59 0.02
CA ALA A 152 19.80 -12.46 0.27
C ALA A 152 19.72 -13.12 1.65
N LEU A 153 19.32 -12.35 2.68
CA LEU A 153 19.11 -12.89 4.03
C LEU A 153 18.02 -13.96 4.05
N SER A 154 16.87 -13.70 3.43
CA SER A 154 15.76 -14.65 3.36
C SER A 154 16.16 -15.94 2.63
N MET A 155 16.85 -15.83 1.48
CA MET A 155 17.37 -16.98 0.74
C MET A 155 18.39 -17.78 1.57
N GLY A 156 19.28 -17.09 2.29
CA GLY A 156 20.28 -17.72 3.16
C GLY A 156 19.64 -18.50 4.31
N VAL A 157 18.63 -17.91 4.97
CA VAL A 157 17.87 -18.59 6.04
C VAL A 157 17.11 -19.79 5.49
N ALA A 158 16.38 -19.64 4.37
CA ALA A 158 15.62 -20.74 3.77
C ALA A 158 16.53 -21.90 3.34
N SER A 159 17.66 -21.60 2.70
CA SER A 159 18.65 -22.61 2.31
C SER A 159 19.31 -23.26 3.52
N GLY A 160 19.61 -22.49 4.57
CA GLY A 160 20.15 -23.00 5.83
C GLY A 160 19.20 -23.99 6.51
N ILE A 161 17.91 -23.67 6.57
CA ILE A 161 16.89 -24.59 7.11
C ILE A 161 16.78 -25.85 6.24
N GLY A 162 16.78 -25.72 4.91
CA GLY A 162 16.74 -26.86 3.99
C GLY A 162 17.91 -27.83 4.23
N ASN A 163 19.13 -27.28 4.36
CA ASN A 163 20.33 -28.06 4.68
C ASN A 163 20.23 -28.77 6.05
N LEU A 164 19.72 -28.08 7.09
CA LEU A 164 19.57 -28.66 8.44
C LEU A 164 18.58 -29.82 8.48
N LEU A 165 17.56 -29.79 7.61
CA LEU A 165 16.54 -30.83 7.51
C LEU A 165 16.90 -31.95 6.52
N GLY A 166 18.08 -31.89 5.90
CA GLY A 166 18.51 -32.88 4.91
C GLY A 166 17.75 -32.81 3.58
N ALA A 167 17.08 -31.68 3.30
CA ALA A 167 16.47 -31.39 2.02
C ALA A 167 17.50 -30.68 1.13
N THR A 168 18.44 -31.44 0.57
CA THR A 168 19.33 -30.98 -0.52
C THR A 168 18.97 -31.63 -1.83
#